data_AF-A0A645FZP6-F1
#
_entry.id   AF-A0A645FZP6-F1
#
_cell.length_a   1.000
_cell.length_b   1.000
_cell.length_c   1.000
_cell.angle_alpha   90.00
_cell.angle_beta   90.00
_cell.angle_gamma   90.00
#
_symmetry.space_group_name_H-M   'P 1'
#
loop_
_entity.id
_entity.type
_entity.pdbx_description
1 polymer ?
#
loop_
_entity_poly.entity_id
_entity_poly.type
_entity_poly.pdbx_seq_one_letter_code
_entity_poly.pdbx_strand_id
1 'polypeptide(L)'
;MPDTAKTIFEQLNTTVTTYDSLSAFGGLQIGSKAGVATPIFSRIDFEKLMEKINASNNEPHEAEDETINIAKIGIDDFTKVELRTAKVMDCVPIKRAKKLLQLTLNDGTSVPRTVVSGIAPWYKPEDLIGHHVIVVANLNPAILCGVESCGMILAADCPNGDVKVIFADDVPEGSKIR
;
A
#
# COMPACT_ATOMS: atom_id res chain seq x y z
N MET A 1 23.48 12.65 0.69
CA MET A 1 23.71 13.70 -0.32
C MET A 1 25.04 14.40 -0.02
N PRO A 2 26.17 13.88 -0.51
CA PRO A 2 27.50 14.43 -0.22
C PRO A 2 27.77 15.77 -0.94
N ASP A 3 27.18 15.97 -2.12
CA ASP A 3 27.47 17.12 -2.99
C ASP A 3 26.77 18.41 -2.54
N THR A 4 25.53 18.29 -2.06
CA THR A 4 24.76 19.36 -1.43
C THR A 4 25.48 19.93 -0.20
N ALA A 5 26.11 19.07 0.60
CA ALA A 5 26.83 19.47 1.81
C ALA A 5 28.04 20.37 1.48
N LYS A 6 28.79 20.05 0.43
CA LYS A 6 29.93 20.89 -0.03
C LYS A 6 29.48 22.29 -0.46
N THR A 7 28.38 22.36 -1.21
CA THR A 7 27.81 23.63 -1.69
C THR A 7 27.37 24.53 -0.53
N ILE A 8 26.83 23.94 0.55
CA ILE A 8 26.46 24.67 1.77
C ILE A 8 27.70 25.25 2.47
N PHE A 9 28.77 24.47 2.60
CA PHE A 9 30.00 24.93 3.25
C PHE A 9 30.71 26.05 2.46
N GLU A 10 30.68 26.00 1.13
CA GLU A 10 31.19 27.06 0.26
C GLU A 10 30.39 28.36 0.42
N GLN A 11 29.05 28.28 0.51
CA GLN A 11 28.21 29.46 0.75
C GLN A 11 28.41 30.06 2.15
N LEU A 12 28.67 29.21 3.15
CA LEU A 12 28.99 29.66 4.51
C LEU A 12 30.42 30.19 4.62
N ASN A 13 31.25 30.02 3.59
CA ASN A 13 32.65 30.47 3.54
C ASN A 13 33.43 30.04 4.80
N THR A 14 33.26 28.78 5.20
CA THR A 14 33.84 28.23 6.43
C THR A 14 34.96 27.25 6.12
N THR A 15 36.05 27.33 6.88
CA THR A 15 37.16 26.37 6.86
C THR A 15 36.89 25.15 7.74
N VAL A 16 35.78 25.16 8.47
CA VAL A 16 35.42 24.15 9.47
C VAL A 16 34.35 23.22 8.88
N THR A 17 34.81 22.15 8.24
CA THR A 17 33.96 21.16 7.53
C THR A 17 34.13 19.73 8.07
N THR A 18 34.85 19.56 9.17
CA THR A 18 35.26 18.25 9.71
C THR A 18 34.43 17.86 10.93
N TYR A 19 34.16 16.56 11.09
CA TYR A 19 33.27 16.02 12.12
C TYR A 19 33.67 16.41 13.57
N ASP A 20 34.96 16.58 13.85
CA ASP A 20 35.48 17.00 15.15
C ASP A 20 34.99 18.38 15.63
N SER A 21 34.56 19.25 14.72
CA SER A 21 34.08 20.60 15.06
C SER A 21 32.69 20.63 15.69
N LEU A 22 32.00 19.48 15.77
CA LEU A 22 30.65 19.36 16.36
C LEU A 22 30.67 19.33 17.90
N SER A 23 31.85 19.21 18.50
CA SER A 23 32.05 19.07 19.96
C SER A 23 31.82 20.36 20.76
N ALA A 24 31.85 21.53 20.12
CA ALA A 24 31.59 22.82 20.75
C ALA A 24 30.78 23.75 19.83
N PHE A 25 29.79 24.44 20.41
CA PHE A 25 28.99 25.43 19.70
C PHE A 25 29.81 26.73 19.51
N GLY A 26 29.84 27.28 18.30
CA GLY A 26 30.53 28.55 18.00
C GLY A 26 31.83 28.46 17.19
N GLY A 27 32.04 27.42 16.39
CA GLY A 27 33.25 27.25 15.57
C GLY A 27 33.43 28.22 14.37
N LEU A 28 32.46 29.10 14.11
CA LEU A 28 32.54 30.10 13.04
C LEU A 28 33.19 31.39 13.56
N GLN A 29 34.24 31.85 12.88
CA GLN A 29 34.96 33.09 13.24
C GLN A 29 34.04 34.31 13.05
N ILE A 30 33.87 35.10 14.11
CA ILE A 30 33.06 36.33 14.09
C ILE A 30 33.73 37.35 13.17
N GLY A 31 33.03 37.79 12.13
CA GLY A 31 33.54 38.71 11.10
C GLY A 31 33.63 38.11 9.69
N SER A 32 33.36 36.81 9.54
CA SER A 32 33.29 36.11 8.25
C SER A 32 32.05 36.56 7.47
N LYS A 33 32.23 37.05 6.24
CA LYS A 33 31.12 37.38 5.34
C LYS A 33 30.63 36.11 4.66
N ALA A 34 29.32 35.86 4.71
CA ALA A 34 28.69 34.80 3.94
C ALA A 34 28.98 34.98 2.44
N GLY A 35 29.22 33.86 1.75
CA GLY A 35 29.41 33.81 0.31
C GLY A 35 28.11 34.08 -0.46
N VAL A 36 28.18 33.94 -1.79
CA VAL A 36 27.01 34.17 -2.65
C VAL A 36 26.03 33.00 -2.49
N ALA A 37 24.83 33.29 -1.99
CA ALA A 37 23.78 32.29 -1.84
C ALA A 37 23.24 31.85 -3.21
N THR A 38 23.52 30.61 -3.59
CA THR A 38 22.95 29.96 -4.77
C THR A 38 21.87 28.95 -4.35
N PRO A 39 20.78 28.80 -5.12
CA PRO A 39 19.72 27.85 -4.78
C PRO A 39 20.26 26.40 -4.88
N ILE A 40 20.39 25.74 -3.73
CA ILE A 40 21.00 24.40 -3.60
C ILE A 40 20.02 23.29 -3.99
N PHE A 41 18.72 23.54 -3.79
CA PHE A 41 17.65 22.67 -4.24
C PHE A 41 16.85 23.40 -5.30
N SER A 42 16.98 22.97 -6.55
CA SER A 42 16.05 23.34 -7.60
C SER A 42 14.66 22.80 -7.23
N ARG A 43 13.60 23.59 -7.46
CA ARG A 43 12.23 23.07 -7.40
C ARG A 43 12.11 21.87 -8.33
N ILE A 44 11.41 20.85 -7.89
CA ILE A 44 11.13 19.67 -8.70
C ILE A 44 10.15 20.10 -9.81
N ASP A 45 10.63 20.18 -11.04
CA ASP A 45 9.77 20.37 -12.22
C ASP A 45 9.06 19.06 -12.53
N PHE A 46 7.76 19.01 -12.24
CA PHE A 46 6.91 17.84 -12.43
C PHE A 46 6.89 17.36 -13.90
N GLU A 47 7.06 18.27 -14.86
CA GLU A 47 7.10 17.96 -16.30
C GLU A 47 8.36 17.17 -16.69
N LYS A 48 9.55 17.59 -16.22
CA LYS A 48 10.81 16.85 -16.44
C LYS A 48 10.85 15.51 -15.71
N LEU A 49 10.14 15.40 -14.59
CA LEU A 49 10.04 14.15 -13.84
C LEU A 49 9.13 13.15 -14.57
N MET A 50 8.00 13.60 -15.14
CA MET A 50 7.17 12.78 -16.03
C MET A 50 7.89 12.39 -17.32
N GLU A 51 8.66 13.28 -17.93
CA GLU A 51 9.46 12.93 -19.12
C GLU A 51 10.53 11.87 -18.81
N LYS A 52 11.17 11.92 -17.63
CA LYS A 52 12.09 10.86 -17.20
C LYS A 52 11.37 9.53 -16.91
N ILE A 53 10.18 9.56 -16.33
CA ILE A 53 9.36 8.35 -16.12
C ILE A 53 8.94 7.75 -17.47
N ASN A 54 8.55 8.58 -18.44
CA ASN A 54 8.15 8.11 -19.77
C ASN A 54 9.34 7.68 -20.64
N ALA A 55 10.52 8.30 -20.49
CA ALA A 55 11.75 7.88 -21.16
C ALA A 55 12.33 6.58 -20.57
N SER A 56 12.12 6.30 -19.28
CA SER A 56 12.42 5.00 -18.66
C SER A 56 11.34 3.93 -18.88
N ASN A 57 10.16 4.28 -19.41
CA ASN A 57 9.10 3.33 -19.76
C ASN A 57 9.32 2.63 -21.13
N ASN A 58 10.52 2.76 -21.72
CA ASN A 58 10.90 2.07 -22.95
C ASN A 58 12.10 1.12 -22.77
N GLU A 59 12.42 0.79 -21.52
CA GLU A 59 13.01 -0.50 -21.21
C GLU A 59 11.82 -1.45 -20.97
N PRO A 60 11.79 -2.66 -21.58
CA PRO A 60 10.90 -3.67 -21.07
C PRO A 60 11.23 -3.78 -19.58
N HIS A 61 10.24 -3.55 -18.73
CA HIS A 61 10.25 -4.20 -17.43
C HIS A 61 10.35 -5.69 -17.77
N GLU A 62 11.57 -6.22 -17.86
CA GLU A 62 11.83 -7.60 -17.53
C GLU A 62 11.07 -7.76 -16.22
N ALA A 63 10.01 -8.55 -16.29
CA ALA A 63 9.47 -9.18 -15.12
C ALA A 63 10.73 -9.72 -14.43
N GLU A 64 11.12 -9.06 -13.34
CA GLU A 64 11.86 -9.76 -12.33
C GLU A 64 11.00 -11.01 -12.13
N ASP A 65 11.51 -12.14 -12.61
CA ASP A 65 11.21 -13.42 -11.99
C ASP A 65 11.61 -13.17 -10.53
N GLU A 66 10.70 -12.55 -9.77
CA GLU A 66 10.52 -12.86 -8.39
C GLU A 66 10.39 -14.37 -8.43
N THR A 67 11.52 -15.06 -8.28
CA THR A 67 11.54 -16.41 -7.79
C THR A 67 10.70 -16.31 -6.55
N ILE A 68 9.42 -16.66 -6.70
CA ILE A 68 8.46 -16.61 -5.64
C ILE A 68 9.06 -17.59 -4.67
N ASN A 69 9.76 -17.09 -3.66
CA ASN A 69 10.17 -17.86 -2.50
C ASN A 69 8.87 -18.08 -1.74
N ILE A 70 7.97 -18.88 -2.35
CA ILE A 70 6.81 -19.44 -1.70
C ILE A 70 7.43 -20.34 -0.65
N ALA A 71 7.60 -19.80 0.55
CA ALA A 71 7.90 -20.60 1.71
C ALA A 71 6.86 -21.71 1.72
N LYS A 72 7.31 -22.95 1.52
CA LYS A 72 6.40 -24.10 1.47
C LYS A 72 5.79 -24.23 2.86
N ILE A 73 4.54 -23.81 2.99
CA ILE A 73 3.78 -23.99 4.21
C ILE A 73 3.34 -25.44 4.32
N GLY A 74 3.24 -25.95 5.55
CA GLY A 74 2.63 -27.24 5.81
C GLY A 74 1.11 -27.19 5.62
N ILE A 75 0.49 -28.35 5.42
CA ILE A 75 -0.99 -28.44 5.37
C ILE A 75 -1.64 -28.00 6.69
N ASP A 76 -0.92 -28.12 7.81
CA ASP A 76 -1.36 -27.63 9.12
C ASP A 76 -1.61 -26.12 9.14
N ASP A 77 -0.77 -25.32 8.46
CA ASP A 77 -0.96 -23.87 8.41
C ASP A 77 -2.16 -23.48 7.56
N PHE A 78 -2.43 -24.20 6.46
CA PHE A 78 -3.65 -24.01 5.69
C PHE A 78 -4.90 -24.42 6.50
N THR A 79 -4.81 -25.50 7.27
CA THR A 79 -5.91 -25.99 8.11
C THR A 79 -6.26 -25.02 9.25
N LYS A 80 -5.30 -24.23 9.73
CA LYS A 80 -5.54 -23.15 10.71
C LYS A 80 -6.38 -22.01 10.13
N VAL A 81 -6.34 -21.78 8.82
CA VAL A 81 -7.11 -20.70 8.19
C VAL A 81 -8.53 -21.17 7.95
N GLU A 82 -9.51 -20.41 8.43
CA GLU A 82 -10.91 -20.76 8.21
C GLU A 82 -11.47 -20.02 7.00
N LEU A 83 -11.45 -20.69 5.85
CA LEU A 83 -12.02 -20.19 4.60
C LEU A 83 -13.47 -20.65 4.46
N ARG A 84 -14.37 -19.69 4.22
CA ARG A 84 -15.80 -19.96 4.01
C ARG A 84 -16.35 -19.16 2.83
N THR A 85 -17.41 -19.68 2.22
CA THR A 85 -18.20 -18.92 1.25
C THR A 85 -19.18 -18.01 1.98
N ALA A 86 -19.29 -16.76 1.56
CA ALA A 86 -20.23 -15.80 2.13
C ALA A 86 -20.93 -15.01 1.02
N LYS A 87 -22.23 -14.75 1.20
CA LYS A 87 -23.03 -13.96 0.28
C LYS A 87 -22.94 -12.48 0.62
N VAL A 88 -22.70 -11.63 -0.37
CA VAL A 88 -22.71 -10.19 -0.19
C VAL A 88 -24.15 -9.70 -0.06
N MET A 89 -24.51 -9.20 1.12
CA MET A 89 -25.85 -8.65 1.40
C MET A 89 -25.93 -7.16 1.11
N ASP A 90 -24.88 -6.43 1.47
CA ASP A 90 -24.83 -4.98 1.30
C ASP A 90 -23.40 -4.52 1.02
N CYS A 91 -23.25 -3.45 0.25
CA CYS A 91 -21.95 -2.87 -0.07
C CYS A 91 -22.03 -1.35 -0.06
N VAL A 92 -21.20 -0.70 0.74
CA VAL A 92 -21.20 0.75 0.94
C VAL A 92 -19.79 1.32 0.78
N PRO A 93 -19.59 2.34 -0.08
CA PRO A 93 -18.29 3.00 -0.20
C PRO A 93 -17.98 3.89 1.01
N ILE A 94 -16.75 3.82 1.51
CA ILE A 94 -16.31 4.64 2.65
C ILE A 94 -15.86 6.01 2.15
N LYS A 95 -16.62 7.08 2.47
CA LYS A 95 -16.30 8.46 2.05
C LYS A 95 -14.90 8.94 2.44
N ARG A 96 -14.34 8.40 3.53
CA ARG A 96 -12.99 8.72 4.02
C ARG A 96 -11.87 8.07 3.20
N ALA A 97 -12.14 6.98 2.49
CA ALA A 97 -11.15 6.23 1.74
C ALA A 97 -11.70 5.80 0.38
N LYS A 98 -11.34 6.55 -0.68
CA LYS A 98 -11.81 6.32 -2.06
C LYS A 98 -11.49 4.92 -2.62
N LYS A 99 -10.58 4.19 -1.99
CA LYS A 99 -10.16 2.84 -2.39
C LYS A 99 -10.83 1.72 -1.58
N LEU A 100 -11.60 2.03 -0.53
CA LEU A 100 -12.17 1.02 0.36
C LEU A 100 -13.69 0.92 0.19
N LEU A 101 -14.18 -0.31 0.05
CA LEU A 101 -15.60 -0.66 0.16
C LEU A 101 -15.82 -1.43 1.47
N GLN A 102 -16.90 -1.08 2.17
CA GLN A 102 -17.42 -1.86 3.27
C GLN A 102 -18.45 -2.84 2.71
N LEU A 103 -18.27 -4.12 2.97
CA LEU A 103 -19.17 -5.19 2.56
C LEU A 103 -19.77 -5.86 3.79
N THR A 104 -21.08 -6.05 3.78
CA THR A 104 -21.82 -6.85 4.74
C THR A 104 -22.02 -8.23 4.12
N LEU A 105 -21.36 -9.23 4.69
CA LEU A 105 -21.35 -10.61 4.20
C LEU A 105 -22.18 -11.51 5.12
N ASN A 106 -22.90 -12.46 4.53
CA ASN A 106 -23.58 -13.54 5.22
C ASN A 106 -22.84 -14.85 4.96
N ASP A 107 -22.12 -15.35 5.97
CA ASP A 107 -21.37 -16.61 5.94
C ASP A 107 -22.18 -17.81 6.45
N GLY A 108 -23.52 -17.74 6.40
CA GLY A 108 -24.41 -18.80 6.92
C GLY A 108 -24.47 -18.84 8.46
N THR A 109 -23.73 -17.97 9.14
CA THR A 109 -23.82 -17.77 10.59
C THR A 109 -24.95 -16.78 10.88
N SER A 110 -25.63 -16.90 12.02
CA SER A 110 -26.76 -16.03 12.41
C SER A 110 -26.43 -14.52 12.51
N VAL A 111 -25.16 -14.14 12.42
CA VAL A 111 -24.68 -12.76 12.53
C VAL A 111 -23.96 -12.38 11.23
N PRO A 112 -24.40 -11.31 10.53
CA PRO A 112 -23.70 -10.82 9.35
C PRO A 112 -22.34 -10.24 9.74
N ARG A 113 -21.31 -10.49 8.92
CA ARG A 113 -19.96 -9.98 9.12
C ARG A 113 -19.73 -8.74 8.28
N THR A 114 -19.05 -7.76 8.86
CA THR A 114 -18.58 -6.60 8.12
C THR A 114 -17.13 -6.81 7.72
N VAL A 115 -16.82 -6.63 6.44
CA VAL A 115 -15.46 -6.72 5.89
C VAL A 115 -15.18 -5.46 5.08
N VAL A 116 -14.00 -4.89 5.25
CA VAL A 116 -13.52 -3.75 4.47
C VAL A 116 -12.52 -4.27 3.45
N SER A 117 -12.79 -4.03 2.16
CA SER A 117 -11.92 -4.49 1.07
C SER A 117 -11.51 -3.34 0.17
N GLY A 118 -10.27 -3.42 -0.34
CA GLY A 118 -9.63 -2.41 -1.19
C GLY A 118 -10.09 -2.39 -2.65
N ILE A 119 -11.25 -2.96 -2.96
CA ILE A 119 -11.71 -3.24 -4.32
C ILE A 119 -12.54 -2.12 -4.98
N ALA A 120 -12.68 -0.97 -4.31
CA ALA A 120 -13.46 0.17 -4.83
C ALA A 120 -13.05 0.69 -6.22
N PRO A 121 -11.76 0.64 -6.64
CA PRO A 121 -11.36 1.08 -7.97
C PRO A 121 -11.84 0.17 -9.11
N TRP A 122 -12.09 -1.11 -8.83
CA TRP A 122 -12.38 -2.13 -9.84
C TRP A 122 -13.83 -2.58 -9.87
N TYR A 123 -14.53 -2.52 -8.73
CA TYR A 123 -15.91 -2.98 -8.61
C TYR A 123 -16.82 -1.91 -8.03
N LYS A 124 -18.04 -1.81 -8.56
CA LYS A 124 -19.09 -1.01 -7.96
C LYS A 124 -19.82 -1.82 -6.89
N PRO A 125 -20.44 -1.15 -5.90
CA PRO A 125 -21.27 -1.84 -4.91
C PRO A 125 -22.36 -2.72 -5.52
N GLU A 126 -22.98 -2.24 -6.60
CA GLU A 126 -24.08 -2.92 -7.30
C GLU A 126 -23.65 -4.24 -7.94
N ASP A 127 -22.40 -4.32 -8.42
CA ASP A 127 -21.85 -5.52 -9.07
C ASP A 127 -21.46 -6.60 -8.05
N LEU A 128 -21.39 -6.25 -6.76
CA LEU A 128 -20.97 -7.17 -5.70
C LEU A 128 -22.17 -7.71 -4.91
N ILE A 129 -23.25 -6.95 -4.80
CA ILE A 129 -24.43 -7.34 -4.03
C ILE A 129 -25.09 -8.58 -4.66
N GLY A 130 -25.36 -9.59 -3.84
CA GLY A 130 -26.01 -10.84 -4.26
C GLY A 130 -25.05 -11.94 -4.72
N HIS A 131 -23.79 -11.62 -4.99
CA HIS A 131 -22.77 -12.61 -5.36
C HIS A 131 -22.21 -13.34 -4.14
N HIS A 132 -21.68 -14.55 -4.37
CA HIS A 132 -20.99 -15.34 -3.35
C HIS A 132 -19.49 -15.13 -3.48
N VAL A 133 -18.84 -14.80 -2.37
CA VAL A 133 -17.40 -14.52 -2.29
C VAL A 133 -16.74 -15.39 -1.23
N ILE A 134 -15.43 -15.57 -1.37
CA ILE A 134 -14.64 -16.32 -0.41
C ILE A 134 -14.11 -15.37 0.67
N VAL A 135 -14.35 -15.71 1.93
CA VAL A 135 -13.90 -14.93 3.09
C VAL A 135 -13.06 -15.77 4.05
N VAL A 136 -12.02 -15.14 4.61
CA VAL A 136 -11.27 -15.67 5.77
C VAL A 136 -12.00 -15.26 7.04
N ALA A 137 -12.60 -16.24 7.72
CA ALA A 137 -13.50 -16.03 8.86
C ALA A 137 -12.78 -15.94 10.23
N ASN A 138 -11.53 -16.40 10.33
CA ASN A 138 -10.76 -16.43 11.59
C ASN A 138 -9.62 -15.41 11.67
N LEU A 139 -9.68 -14.34 10.86
CA LEU A 139 -8.73 -13.24 10.96
C LEU A 139 -9.09 -12.35 12.16
N ASN A 140 -8.09 -11.80 12.85
CA ASN A 140 -8.33 -10.81 13.89
C ASN A 140 -9.01 -9.56 13.29
N PRO A 141 -10.00 -8.97 14.00
CA PRO A 141 -10.67 -7.78 13.52
C PRO A 141 -9.67 -6.63 13.38
N ALA A 142 -9.71 -5.96 12.22
CA ALA A 142 -8.86 -4.83 11.91
C ALA A 142 -9.71 -3.57 11.76
N ILE A 143 -9.35 -2.48 12.44
CA ILE A 143 -10.07 -1.21 12.32
C ILE A 143 -9.45 -0.42 11.17
N LEU A 144 -10.17 -0.32 10.05
CA LEU A 144 -9.78 0.49 8.91
C LEU A 144 -10.70 1.69 8.78
N CYS A 145 -10.14 2.89 8.83
CA CYS A 145 -10.87 4.16 8.67
C CYS A 145 -12.08 4.35 9.63
N GLY A 146 -12.08 3.68 10.79
CA GLY A 146 -13.16 3.71 11.79
C GLY A 146 -14.24 2.64 11.58
N VAL A 147 -14.05 1.71 10.64
CA VAL A 147 -14.91 0.54 10.41
C VAL A 147 -14.16 -0.71 10.87
N GLU A 148 -14.84 -1.57 11.62
CA GLU A 148 -14.30 -2.86 12.04
C GLU A 148 -14.44 -3.89 10.90
N SER A 149 -13.30 -4.39 10.42
CA SER A 149 -13.23 -5.44 9.40
C SER A 149 -12.95 -6.78 10.07
N CYS A 150 -13.98 -7.63 10.14
CA CYS A 150 -13.94 -8.95 10.77
C CYS A 150 -13.66 -10.06 9.75
N GLY A 151 -12.67 -9.84 8.88
CA GLY A 151 -12.28 -10.80 7.86
C GLY A 151 -11.61 -10.14 6.66
N MET A 152 -11.30 -10.97 5.68
CA MET A 152 -10.69 -10.58 4.40
C MET A 152 -11.34 -11.38 3.28
N ILE A 153 -11.75 -10.70 2.22
CA ILE A 153 -12.22 -11.35 0.99
C ILE A 153 -11.00 -11.70 0.15
N LEU A 154 -11.02 -12.88 -0.49
CA LEU A 154 -9.97 -13.25 -1.43
C LEU A 154 -10.18 -12.59 -2.78
N ALA A 155 -9.12 -11.95 -3.25
CA ALA A 155 -9.00 -11.41 -4.60
C ALA A 155 -7.68 -11.86 -5.22
N ALA A 156 -7.66 -11.93 -6.55
CA ALA A 156 -6.48 -12.24 -7.34
C ALA A 156 -5.93 -10.95 -7.95
N ASP A 157 -4.64 -10.72 -7.77
CA ASP A 157 -3.89 -9.70 -8.50
C ASP A 157 -3.58 -10.21 -9.91
N CYS A 158 -4.09 -9.51 -10.92
CA CYS A 158 -3.88 -9.81 -12.32
C CYS A 158 -2.65 -9.06 -12.86
N PRO A 159 -1.94 -9.63 -13.86
CA PRO A 159 -0.91 -8.90 -14.59
C PRO A 159 -1.55 -7.66 -15.21
N ASN A 160 -0.98 -6.48 -14.94
CA ASN A 160 -1.47 -5.10 -15.21
C ASN A 160 -1.98 -4.32 -13.98
N GLY A 161 -1.92 -4.90 -12.77
CA GLY A 161 -2.34 -4.20 -11.55
C GLY A 161 -3.86 -4.15 -11.37
N ASP A 162 -4.58 -5.05 -12.04
CA ASP A 162 -6.02 -5.26 -11.85
C ASP A 162 -6.28 -6.22 -10.71
N VAL A 163 -7.21 -5.89 -9.82
CA VAL A 163 -7.60 -6.78 -8.71
C VAL A 163 -8.97 -7.37 -9.03
N LYS A 164 -9.05 -8.71 -9.11
CA LYS A 164 -10.31 -9.43 -9.35
C LYS A 164 -10.75 -10.22 -8.15
N VAL A 165 -11.98 -9.98 -7.68
CA VAL A 165 -12.57 -10.78 -6.60
C VAL A 165 -12.86 -12.18 -7.12
N ILE A 166 -12.57 -13.19 -6.29
CA ILE A 166 -12.90 -14.58 -6.61
C ILE A 166 -14.34 -14.84 -6.20
N PHE A 167 -15.20 -15.00 -7.21
CA PHE A 167 -16.60 -15.34 -7.03
C PHE A 167 -16.76 -16.86 -6.98
N ALA A 168 -17.51 -17.33 -5.98
CA ALA A 168 -17.91 -18.72 -5.80
C ALA A 168 -19.43 -18.81 -5.95
N ASP A 169 -19.94 -18.21 -7.02
CA ASP A 169 -21.36 -18.27 -7.36
C ASP A 169 -21.80 -19.75 -7.47
N ASP A 170 -23.02 -20.05 -7.01
CA ASP A 170 -23.61 -21.39 -6.84
C ASP A 170 -23.15 -22.21 -5.63
N VAL A 171 -22.25 -21.69 -4.78
CA VAL A 171 -21.88 -22.35 -3.52
C VAL A 171 -22.73 -21.80 -2.36
N PRO A 172 -23.38 -22.65 -1.54
CA PRO A 172 -24.18 -22.19 -0.40
C PRO A 172 -23.36 -21.37 0.60
N GLU A 173 -23.98 -20.36 1.21
CA GLU A 173 -23.36 -19.60 2.29
C GLU A 173 -22.92 -20.51 3.45
N GLY A 174 -21.74 -20.23 4.01
CA GLY A 174 -21.15 -21.01 5.10
C GLY A 174 -20.45 -22.29 4.68
N SER A 175 -20.40 -22.62 3.38
CA SER A 175 -19.62 -23.75 2.88
C SER A 175 -18.14 -23.55 3.18
N LYS A 176 -17.52 -24.55 3.83
CA LYS A 176 -16.09 -24.57 4.15
C LYS A 176 -15.26 -24.88 2.90
N ILE A 177 -14.23 -24.09 2.68
CA ILE A 177 -13.29 -24.26 1.55
C ILE A 177 -12.09 -25.06 2.05
N ARG A 178 -11.63 -26.01 1.24
CA ARG A 178 -10.56 -26.95 1.54
C ARG A 178 -9.62 -27.11 0.35
#